data_AF-A0A015JYR4-F1
#
_entry.id   AF-A0A015JYR4-F1
#
_cell.length_a   1.000
_cell.length_b   1.000
_cell.length_c   1.000
_cell.angle_alpha   90.00
_cell.angle_beta   90.00
_cell.angle_gamma   90.00
#
_symmetry.space_group_name_H-M   'P 1'
#
loop_
_entity.id
_entity.type
_entity.pdbx_description
1 polymer ?
#
loop_
_entity_poly.entity_id
_entity_poly.type
_entity_poly.pdbx_seq_one_letter_code
_entity_poly.pdbx_strand_id
1 'polypeptide(L)'
;MHRFWLNSRNIQESRITGSELFPGSMLKPVFENVRLSSSMLDLMAEYYSATYETLNFRKPFGEGEADSIVIRVSIDKFGRCQIGSEVFGSGVSARHTNSSFVLAKFITNDGVVDTYPGQIQYFFTHTVDLPDGPTKHHLAYIRWYQHTNSADTRFYFSIDDEERSCNVEL
;
A
#
# COMPACT_ATOMS: atom_id res chain seq x y z
N MET A 1 10.25 -8.54 -14.35
CA MET A 1 9.15 -8.16 -15.25
C MET A 1 8.20 -9.31 -15.59
N HIS A 2 8.68 -10.47 -16.05
CA HIS A 2 7.81 -11.62 -16.43
C HIS A 2 6.80 -12.03 -15.33
N ARG A 3 7.22 -12.08 -14.06
CA ARG A 3 6.36 -12.48 -12.93
C ARG A 3 5.27 -11.46 -12.58
N PHE A 4 5.56 -10.16 -12.64
CA PHE A 4 4.58 -9.09 -12.40
C PHE A 4 3.48 -9.08 -13.47
N TRP A 5 3.89 -9.28 -14.73
CA TRP A 5 2.98 -9.31 -15.88
C TRP A 5 2.14 -10.60 -15.94
N LEU A 6 2.68 -11.73 -15.49
CA LEU A 6 1.92 -12.96 -15.27
C LEU A 6 0.87 -12.78 -14.17
N ASN A 7 1.23 -12.17 -13.04
CA ASN A 7 0.31 -11.92 -11.93
C ASN A 7 -0.80 -10.92 -12.32
N SER A 8 -0.50 -9.92 -13.16
CA SER A 8 -1.52 -8.99 -13.66
C SER A 8 -2.50 -9.64 -14.65
N ARG A 9 -2.06 -10.68 -15.37
CA ARG A 9 -2.91 -11.41 -16.33
C ARG A 9 -3.77 -12.49 -15.69
N ASN A 10 -3.34 -13.01 -14.53
CA ASN A 10 -4.05 -14.09 -13.85
C ASN A 10 -4.27 -13.75 -12.36
N ILE A 11 -4.87 -12.59 -12.10
CA ILE A 11 -5.19 -12.10 -10.74
C ILE A 11 -6.01 -13.14 -9.95
N GLN A 12 -6.83 -13.95 -10.63
CA GLN A 12 -7.61 -15.05 -10.05
C GLN A 12 -6.75 -16.17 -9.45
N GLU A 13 -5.54 -16.41 -9.98
CA GLU A 13 -4.64 -17.48 -9.55
C GLU A 13 -3.53 -17.00 -8.60
N SER A 14 -3.29 -15.69 -8.54
CA SER A 14 -2.20 -15.10 -7.75
C SER A 14 -2.66 -14.76 -6.33
N ARG A 15 -2.53 -15.71 -5.39
CA ARG A 15 -2.61 -15.40 -3.96
C ARG A 15 -1.41 -14.54 -3.55
N ILE A 16 -1.67 -13.29 -3.18
CA ILE A 16 -0.67 -12.39 -2.62
C ILE A 16 -0.58 -12.65 -1.12
N THR A 17 0.59 -13.01 -0.62
CA THR A 17 0.83 -13.34 0.80
C THR A 17 1.45 -12.18 1.57
N GLY A 18 1.87 -11.12 0.90
CA GLY A 18 2.57 -9.97 1.52
C GLY A 18 4.04 -10.26 1.85
N SER A 19 4.52 -11.46 1.53
CA SER A 19 5.91 -11.90 1.69
C SER A 19 6.69 -11.92 0.37
N GLU A 20 6.07 -11.51 -0.74
CA GLU A 20 6.74 -11.41 -2.02
C GLU A 20 7.82 -10.34 -2.01
N LEU A 21 8.93 -10.62 -2.68
CA LEU A 21 9.96 -9.63 -2.93
C LEU A 21 9.38 -8.47 -3.73
N PHE A 22 9.54 -7.26 -3.19
CA PHE A 22 9.19 -6.03 -3.88
C PHE A 22 9.96 -5.95 -5.22
N PRO A 23 9.27 -5.95 -6.38
CA PRO A 23 9.92 -6.04 -7.69
C PRO A 23 10.51 -4.71 -8.17
N GLY A 24 10.41 -3.66 -7.35
CA GLY A 24 10.84 -2.30 -7.66
C GLY A 24 11.98 -1.80 -6.78
N SER A 25 12.23 -0.51 -6.86
CA SER A 25 13.17 0.20 -6.01
C SER A 25 12.54 1.48 -5.48
N MET A 26 12.78 1.78 -4.21
CA MET A 26 12.53 3.11 -3.67
C MET A 26 13.63 4.03 -4.18
N LEU A 27 13.27 5.17 -4.77
CA LEU A 27 14.26 6.14 -5.23
C LEU A 27 14.83 6.93 -4.03
N LYS A 28 15.43 8.10 -4.26
CA LYS A 28 16.02 8.89 -3.18
C LYS A 28 14.99 9.16 -2.05
N PRO A 29 15.33 8.87 -0.77
CA PRO A 29 14.47 9.21 0.35
C PRO A 29 14.28 10.72 0.42
N VAL A 30 13.07 11.12 0.79
CA VAL A 30 12.71 12.51 1.07
C VAL A 30 13.01 12.81 2.54
N PHE A 31 12.71 11.86 3.42
CA PHE A 31 12.99 11.95 4.84
C PHE A 31 13.41 10.58 5.36
N GLU A 32 14.41 10.55 6.24
CA GLU A 32 14.92 9.33 6.86
C GLU A 32 14.61 9.34 8.36
N ASN A 33 14.45 8.16 8.96
CA ASN A 33 14.18 7.98 10.39
C ASN A 33 13.01 8.82 10.93
N VAL A 34 11.96 8.99 10.14
CA VAL A 34 10.77 9.75 10.53
C VAL A 34 9.99 8.97 11.58
N ARG A 35 9.72 9.62 12.72
CA ARG A 35 8.85 9.05 13.75
C ARG A 35 7.40 8.96 13.27
N LEU A 36 6.79 7.80 13.48
CA LEU A 36 5.38 7.55 13.23
C LEU A 36 4.51 8.24 14.29
N SER A 37 3.35 8.75 13.87
CA SER A 37 2.30 9.20 14.79
C SER A 37 1.65 8.01 15.48
N SER A 38 0.96 8.23 16.61
CA SER A 38 0.20 7.15 17.28
C SER A 38 -0.80 6.50 16.33
N SER A 39 -1.55 7.30 15.56
CA SER A 39 -2.52 6.79 14.59
C SER A 39 -1.89 5.89 13.53
N MET A 40 -0.68 6.23 13.07
CA MET A 40 0.03 5.39 12.10
C MET A 40 0.58 4.13 12.75
N LEU A 41 1.03 4.19 14.02
CA LEU A 41 1.44 3.00 14.76
C LEU A 41 0.27 2.02 14.95
N ASP A 42 -0.93 2.55 15.21
CA ASP A 42 -2.15 1.73 15.31
C ASP A 42 -2.46 1.04 13.97
N LEU A 43 -2.46 1.79 12.86
CA LEU A 43 -2.65 1.23 11.51
C LEU A 43 -1.60 0.19 11.13
N MET A 44 -0.33 0.41 11.50
CA MET A 44 0.75 -0.53 11.23
C MET A 44 0.60 -1.82 12.03
N ALA A 45 0.19 -1.74 13.29
CA ALA A 45 -0.08 -2.92 14.11
C ALA A 45 -1.26 -3.73 13.57
N GLU A 46 -2.33 -3.06 13.13
CA GLU A 46 -3.48 -3.69 12.46
C GLU A 46 -3.06 -4.37 11.15
N TYR A 47 -2.32 -3.66 10.29
CA TYR A 47 -1.82 -4.17 9.03
C TYR A 47 -0.98 -5.45 9.21
N TYR A 48 -0.03 -5.45 10.13
CA TYR A 48 0.83 -6.61 10.32
C TYR A 48 0.11 -7.78 11.00
N SER A 49 -0.81 -7.52 11.93
CA SER A 49 -1.65 -8.58 12.51
C SER A 49 -2.53 -9.24 11.45
N ALA A 50 -3.05 -8.48 10.49
CA ALA A 50 -3.80 -9.03 9.36
C ALA A 50 -2.91 -9.76 8.34
N THR A 51 -1.65 -9.32 8.16
CA THR A 51 -0.71 -9.93 7.20
C THR A 51 -0.12 -11.23 7.73
N TYR A 52 0.17 -11.29 9.02
CA TYR A 52 0.77 -12.45 9.69
C TYR A 52 -0.22 -13.01 10.72
N GLU A 53 -1.24 -13.72 10.24
CA GLU A 53 -2.37 -14.19 11.05
C GLU A 53 -2.00 -14.98 12.32
N THR A 54 -0.80 -15.59 12.35
CA THR A 54 -0.31 -16.38 13.49
C THR A 54 0.54 -15.57 14.49
N LEU A 55 0.76 -14.28 14.23
CA LEU A 55 1.62 -13.40 15.03
C LEU A 55 0.84 -12.18 15.52
N ASN A 56 1.06 -11.80 16.78
CA ASN A 56 0.44 -10.62 17.38
C ASN A 56 1.37 -9.41 17.26
N PHE A 57 0.86 -8.26 16.81
CA PHE A 57 1.62 -7.01 16.73
C PHE A 57 1.02 -5.96 17.65
N ARG A 58 1.89 -5.15 18.26
CA ARG A 58 1.46 -4.03 19.11
C ARG A 58 2.31 -2.79 18.92
N LYS A 59 1.73 -1.63 19.25
CA LYS A 59 2.49 -0.39 19.37
C LYS A 59 3.43 -0.42 20.60
N PRO A 60 4.54 0.32 20.56
CA PRO A 60 5.54 0.32 21.65
C PRO A 60 5.04 0.80 23.00
N PHE A 61 4.10 1.76 23.00
CA PHE A 61 3.71 2.51 24.21
C PHE A 61 2.32 2.11 24.74
N GLY A 62 1.91 0.85 24.55
CA GLY A 62 0.64 0.31 25.02
C GLY A 62 0.78 -1.03 25.74
N GLU A 63 -0.27 -1.40 26.48
CA GLU A 63 -0.43 -2.75 27.00
C GLU A 63 -0.57 -3.74 25.84
N GLY A 64 0.02 -4.93 25.99
CA GLY A 64 -0.10 -6.00 25.03
C GLY A 64 0.54 -7.27 25.58
N GLU A 65 0.29 -8.38 24.90
CA GLU A 65 0.82 -9.67 25.32
C GLU A 65 2.36 -9.66 25.29
N ALA A 66 2.96 -10.41 26.21
CA ALA A 66 4.42 -10.48 26.35
C ALA A 66 5.11 -10.92 25.04
N ASP A 67 4.47 -11.81 24.28
CA ASP A 67 5.01 -12.40 23.05
C ASP A 67 4.64 -11.61 21.77
N SER A 68 3.98 -10.44 21.92
CA SER A 68 3.64 -9.61 20.77
C SER A 68 4.86 -8.89 20.20
N ILE A 69 4.97 -8.86 18.88
CA ILE A 69 6.01 -8.13 18.14
C ILE A 69 5.73 -6.63 18.22
N VAL A 70 6.71 -5.86 18.68
CA VAL A 70 6.58 -4.41 18.81
C VAL A 70 6.91 -3.73 17.48
N ILE A 71 5.98 -2.91 16.98
CA ILE A 71 6.18 -2.12 15.76
C ILE A 71 7.28 -1.08 15.98
N ARG A 72 8.24 -0.99 15.06
CA ARG A 72 9.29 0.03 15.11
C ARG A 72 8.68 1.42 14.88
N VAL A 73 9.19 2.41 15.61
CA VAL A 73 8.63 3.78 15.59
C VAL A 73 9.07 4.64 14.42
N SER A 74 10.03 4.18 13.62
CA SER A 74 10.66 4.99 12.59
C SER A 74 10.59 4.34 11.22
N ILE A 75 10.40 5.18 10.21
CA ILE A 75 10.37 4.79 8.80
C ILE A 75 11.22 5.74 7.96
N ASP A 76 11.69 5.25 6.81
CA ASP A 76 12.24 6.10 5.77
C ASP A 76 11.14 6.38 4.75
N LYS A 77 10.90 7.65 4.43
CA LYS A 77 9.86 8.10 3.50
C LYS A 77 10.46 8.44 2.14
N PHE A 78 9.78 8.00 1.10
CA PHE A 78 10.16 8.19 -0.28
C PHE A 78 9.02 8.85 -1.06
N GLY A 79 9.41 9.80 -1.91
CA GLY A 79 8.45 10.48 -2.77
C GLY A 79 8.17 9.73 -4.07
N ARG A 80 9.02 8.76 -4.41
CA ARG A 80 8.99 8.06 -5.70
C ARG A 80 9.45 6.62 -5.55
N CYS A 81 8.82 5.77 -6.36
CA CYS A 81 9.08 4.34 -6.47
C CYS A 81 9.26 4.02 -7.96
N GLN A 82 10.19 3.13 -8.30
CA GLN A 82 10.35 2.62 -9.66
C GLN A 82 9.97 1.14 -9.71
N ILE A 83 9.12 0.76 -10.65
CA ILE A 83 8.79 -0.64 -10.93
C ILE A 83 9.02 -0.89 -12.42
N GLY A 84 9.97 -1.77 -12.75
CA GLY A 84 10.43 -1.92 -14.13
C GLY A 84 11.03 -0.61 -14.67
N SER A 85 10.53 -0.15 -15.82
CA SER A 85 10.94 1.12 -16.42
C SER A 85 10.11 2.32 -15.95
N GLU A 86 9.03 2.10 -15.19
CA GLU A 86 8.08 3.14 -14.81
C GLU A 86 8.38 3.71 -13.43
N VAL A 87 8.25 5.05 -13.31
CA VAL A 87 8.42 5.77 -12.05
C VAL A 87 7.07 6.28 -11.58
N PHE A 88 6.69 5.84 -10.38
CA PHE A 88 5.49 6.24 -9.67
C PHE A 88 5.81 7.34 -8.67
N GLY A 89 4.97 8.36 -8.64
CA GLY A 89 5.07 9.49 -7.74
C GLY A 89 4.21 9.33 -6.50
N SER A 90 4.24 10.37 -5.67
CA SER A 90 3.39 10.50 -4.49
C SER A 90 3.06 11.97 -4.25
N GLY A 91 2.11 12.25 -3.36
CA GLY A 91 1.72 13.62 -2.99
C GLY A 91 2.87 14.47 -2.46
N VAL A 92 3.90 13.87 -1.85
CA VAL A 92 5.10 14.60 -1.42
C VAL A 92 6.06 14.94 -2.57
N SER A 93 5.82 14.42 -3.78
CA SER A 93 6.63 14.70 -4.97
C SER A 93 5.86 15.61 -5.94
N ALA A 94 5.96 16.93 -5.74
CA ALA A 94 5.20 17.93 -6.49
C ALA A 94 5.34 17.82 -8.03
N ARG A 95 6.48 17.34 -8.53
CA ARG A 95 6.72 17.14 -9.98
C ARG A 95 6.05 15.88 -10.55
N HIS A 96 5.56 14.99 -9.67
CA HIS A 96 5.07 13.66 -10.00
C HIS A 96 3.68 13.38 -9.39
N THR A 97 2.91 14.43 -9.09
CA THR A 97 1.56 14.31 -8.53
C THR A 97 0.63 13.50 -9.43
N ASN A 98 0.71 13.65 -10.76
CA ASN A 98 -0.14 12.87 -11.67
C ASN A 98 0.13 11.37 -11.57
N SER A 99 1.38 10.98 -11.36
CA SER A 99 1.77 9.57 -11.14
C SER A 99 1.55 9.07 -9.71
N SER A 100 0.84 9.84 -8.86
CA SER A 100 0.49 9.44 -7.49
C SER A 100 -0.92 8.87 -7.36
N PHE A 101 -1.77 9.09 -8.35
CA PHE A 101 -3.11 8.52 -8.36
C PHE A 101 -3.04 7.05 -8.78
N VAL A 102 -3.72 6.21 -8.02
CA VAL A 102 -3.74 4.76 -8.23
C VAL A 102 -5.15 4.23 -8.22
N LEU A 103 -5.32 3.10 -8.90
CA LEU A 103 -6.53 2.31 -8.89
C LEU A 103 -6.19 0.91 -8.39
N ALA A 104 -6.68 0.55 -7.22
CA ALA A 104 -6.58 -0.79 -6.69
C ALA A 104 -7.83 -1.59 -7.07
N LYS A 105 -7.62 -2.76 -7.68
CA LYS A 105 -8.69 -3.71 -8.00
C LYS A 105 -8.49 -4.96 -7.13
N PHE A 106 -9.51 -5.33 -6.38
CA PHE A 106 -9.55 -6.56 -5.60
C PHE A 106 -10.59 -7.49 -6.20
N ILE A 107 -10.23 -8.76 -6.35
CA ILE A 107 -11.18 -9.80 -6.75
C ILE A 107 -11.52 -10.58 -5.48
N THR A 108 -12.78 -10.51 -5.08
CA THR A 108 -13.30 -11.25 -3.93
C THR A 108 -13.57 -12.71 -4.30
N ASN A 109 -13.73 -13.57 -3.30
CA ASN A 109 -13.91 -15.01 -3.50
C ASN A 109 -15.17 -15.38 -4.32
N ASP A 110 -16.15 -14.49 -4.38
CA ASP A 110 -17.37 -14.62 -5.20
C ASP A 110 -17.20 -14.06 -6.63
N GLY A 111 -15.99 -13.62 -7.00
CA GLY A 111 -15.66 -13.12 -8.33
C GLY A 111 -16.06 -11.67 -8.58
N VAL A 112 -16.56 -10.96 -7.57
CA VAL A 112 -16.82 -9.53 -7.64
C VAL A 112 -15.49 -8.77 -7.71
N VAL A 113 -15.47 -7.70 -8.51
CA VAL A 113 -14.28 -6.85 -8.67
C VAL A 113 -14.55 -5.52 -8.00
N ASP A 114 -13.97 -5.33 -6.82
CA ASP A 114 -14.02 -4.07 -6.09
C ASP A 114 -12.88 -3.17 -6.54
N THR A 115 -13.21 -1.90 -6.81
CA THR A 115 -12.27 -0.94 -7.39
C THR A 115 -12.20 0.30 -6.51
N TYR A 116 -11.01 0.55 -5.94
CA TYR A 116 -10.74 1.67 -5.05
C TYR A 116 -9.70 2.60 -5.66
N PRO A 117 -10.08 3.81 -6.03
CA PRO A 117 -9.13 4.83 -6.40
C PRO A 117 -8.61 5.55 -5.16
N GLY A 118 -7.37 6.00 -5.24
CA GLY A 118 -6.75 6.75 -4.18
C GLY A 118 -5.53 7.50 -4.67
N GLN A 119 -4.90 8.21 -3.75
CA GLN A 119 -3.65 8.91 -3.98
C GLN A 119 -2.59 8.45 -2.99
N ILE A 120 -1.47 7.98 -3.53
CA ILE A 120 -0.27 7.69 -2.76
C ILE A 120 0.22 9.00 -2.14
N GLN A 121 0.21 9.08 -0.81
CA GLN A 121 0.72 10.24 -0.09
C GLN A 121 2.25 10.19 -0.03
N TYR A 122 2.81 9.02 0.29
CA TYR A 122 4.24 8.71 0.25
C TYR A 122 4.45 7.19 0.27
N PHE A 123 5.60 6.76 -0.23
CA PHE A 123 6.10 5.41 -0.02
C PHE A 123 6.99 5.38 1.23
N PHE A 124 7.17 4.23 1.85
CA PHE A 124 8.08 4.09 2.97
C PHE A 124 8.63 2.68 3.12
N THR A 125 9.78 2.56 3.77
CA THR A 125 10.30 1.28 4.24
C THR A 125 10.13 1.16 5.75
N HIS A 126 9.70 -0.02 6.18
CA HIS A 126 9.56 -0.35 7.59
C HIS A 126 10.18 -1.71 7.86
N THR A 127 10.93 -1.83 8.96
CA THR A 127 11.54 -3.10 9.36
C THR A 127 10.74 -3.71 10.50
N VAL A 128 10.41 -4.98 10.39
CA VAL A 128 9.68 -5.76 11.41
C VAL A 128 10.58 -6.84 11.95
N ASP A 129 10.60 -7.01 13.27
CA ASP A 129 11.41 -8.01 13.97
C ASP A 129 10.63 -9.34 14.07
N LEU A 130 10.58 -10.07 12.96
CA LEU A 130 9.93 -11.39 12.89
C LEU A 130 10.77 -12.46 13.60
N PRO A 131 10.19 -13.62 13.98
CA PRO A 131 10.93 -14.71 14.64
C PRO A 131 12.14 -15.23 13.85
N ASP A 132 12.05 -15.21 12.52
CA ASP A 132 13.13 -15.63 11.61
C ASP A 132 14.17 -14.52 11.34
N GLY A 133 13.96 -13.34 11.92
CA GLY A 133 14.85 -12.19 11.84
C GLY A 133 14.21 -10.93 11.25
N PRO A 134 14.91 -9.79 11.32
CA PRO A 134 14.38 -8.52 10.86
C PRO A 134 14.09 -8.52 9.35
N THR A 135 12.85 -8.23 8.97
CA THR A 135 12.39 -8.20 7.58
C THR A 135 12.01 -6.78 7.17
N LYS A 136 12.55 -6.32 6.04
CA LYS A 136 12.27 -4.98 5.50
C LYS A 136 11.10 -5.03 4.52
N HIS A 137 10.02 -4.34 4.88
CA HIS A 137 8.86 -4.14 4.03
C HIS A 137 8.94 -2.82 3.26
N HIS A 138 8.32 -2.81 2.07
CA HIS A 138 8.20 -1.66 1.19
C HIS A 138 6.70 -1.38 1.04
N LEU A 139 6.24 -0.23 1.55
CA LEU A 139 4.83 0.08 1.71
C LEU A 139 4.49 1.44 1.09
N ALA A 140 3.21 1.66 0.83
CA ALA A 140 2.67 2.94 0.39
C ALA A 140 1.54 3.37 1.33
N TYR A 141 1.57 4.61 1.79
CA TYR A 141 0.45 5.20 2.51
C TYR A 141 -0.49 5.86 1.49
N ILE A 142 -1.68 5.29 1.34
CA ILE A 142 -2.65 5.70 0.32
C ILE A 142 -3.84 6.36 1.02
N ARG A 143 -4.23 7.53 0.51
CA ARG A 143 -5.52 8.14 0.84
C ARG A 143 -6.55 7.65 -0.17
N TRP A 144 -7.47 6.79 0.26
CA TRP A 144 -8.56 6.30 -0.57
C TRP A 144 -9.65 7.37 -0.73
N TYR A 145 -10.23 7.46 -1.92
CA TYR A 145 -11.36 8.32 -2.19
C TYR A 145 -12.68 7.62 -1.83
N GLN A 146 -13.65 8.38 -1.34
CA GLN A 146 -14.98 7.85 -1.10
C GLN A 146 -15.76 7.73 -2.41
N HIS A 147 -16.58 6.70 -2.51
CA HIS A 147 -17.56 6.59 -3.58
C HIS A 147 -18.61 7.69 -3.42
N THR A 148 -18.88 8.41 -4.50
CA THR A 148 -19.93 9.45 -4.53
C THR A 148 -21.13 8.97 -5.33
N ASN A 149 -22.33 9.23 -4.81
CA ASN A 149 -23.61 8.91 -5.47
C ASN A 149 -24.06 10.04 -6.42
N SER A 150 -23.42 11.20 -6.36
CA SER A 150 -23.77 12.37 -7.15
C SER A 150 -23.23 12.28 -8.57
N ALA A 151 -24.01 12.73 -9.55
CA ALA A 151 -23.60 12.76 -10.95
C ALA A 151 -22.60 13.87 -11.29
N ASP A 152 -22.60 14.96 -10.51
CA ASP A 152 -21.85 16.19 -10.79
C ASP A 152 -20.40 16.17 -10.30
N THR A 153 -20.01 15.22 -9.44
CA THR A 153 -18.65 15.08 -8.90
C THR A 153 -17.92 13.84 -9.42
N ARG A 154 -18.38 13.28 -10.55
CA ARG A 154 -17.84 12.04 -11.13
C ARG A 154 -16.50 12.28 -11.83
N PHE A 155 -15.43 11.66 -11.33
CA PHE A 155 -14.26 11.36 -12.17
C PHE A 155 -14.38 9.95 -12.73
N TYR A 156 -14.32 9.82 -14.05
CA TYR A 156 -14.41 8.54 -14.75
C TYR A 156 -13.01 7.97 -14.94
N PHE A 157 -12.72 6.83 -14.32
CA PHE A 157 -11.51 6.06 -14.61
C PHE A 157 -11.93 4.81 -15.39
N SER A 158 -11.59 4.75 -16.69
CA SER A 158 -11.64 3.52 -17.48
C SER A 158 -10.22 3.02 -17.73
N ILE A 159 -10.03 1.70 -17.58
CA ILE A 159 -8.84 1.00 -18.03
C ILE A 159 -9.37 -0.08 -18.96
N ASP A 160 -9.11 0.12 -20.25
CA ASP A 160 -9.71 -0.55 -21.40
C ASP A 160 -11.22 -0.34 -21.51
N ASP A 161 -11.77 -0.41 -22.73
CA ASP A 161 -13.19 -0.16 -23.09
C ASP A 161 -14.20 -1.16 -22.46
N GLU A 162 -13.89 -1.70 -21.27
CA GLU A 162 -14.81 -2.47 -20.44
C GLU A 162 -15.57 -1.52 -19.50
N GLU A 163 -16.91 -1.60 -19.55
CA GLU A 163 -17.91 -0.77 -18.84
C GLU A 163 -17.79 -0.70 -17.29
N ARG A 164 -16.74 -1.24 -16.67
CA ARG A 164 -16.55 -1.19 -15.21
C ARG A 164 -15.80 0.06 -14.78
N SER A 165 -16.42 1.22 -15.00
CA SER A 165 -15.95 2.49 -14.50
C SER A 165 -16.20 2.63 -13.01
N CYS A 166 -15.18 3.05 -12.25
CA CYS A 166 -15.35 3.42 -10.84
C CYS A 166 -15.60 4.92 -10.70
N ASN A 167 -16.65 5.29 -9.95
CA ASN A 167 -17.01 6.67 -9.66
C ASN A 167 -16.38 7.10 -8.33
N VAL A 168 -15.65 8.23 -8.32
CA VAL A 168 -15.09 8.82 -7.09
C VAL A 168 -14.96 10.33 -7.14
N GLU A 169 -14.88 10.91 -5.95
CA GLU A 169 -14.72 12.34 -5.64
C GLU A 169 -13.34 12.60 -5.02
N LEU A 170 -12.65 13.67 -5.45
CA LEU A 170 -11.30 14.05 -5.02
C LEU A 170 -11.29 14.96 -3.78
#